data_AF-A0AAV7XD18-F1
#
_entry.id   AF-A0AAV7XD18-F1
#
_cell.length_a   1.000
_cell.length_b   1.000
_cell.length_c   1.000
_cell.angle_alpha   90.00
_cell.angle_beta   90.00
_cell.angle_gamma   90.00
#
_symmetry.space_group_name_H-M   'P 1'
#
loop_
_entity.id
_entity.type
_entity.pdbx_description
1 polymer ?
#
loop_
_entity_poly.entity_id
_entity_poly.type
_entity_poly.pdbx_seq_one_letter_code
_entity_poly.pdbx_strand_id
1 'polypeptide(L)'
;MARLLLLAVVGLAAVSAASAGVFSAGTVQDQFSVTFNLIPDPFHMFSFFSMPRDTDAAFEGGWKLEYTWYNDDLAVHCRKNDYRVCVMFDRRGKVAGIRLSISAEEMDSFRLPVDIDKIPEWQRWTFFDYGDVYSATVFFQSEEQISQGGRSIHNSTTLVIPDGLWILQTDKNGDDIGRVHVPLHESGAVAAGFTEQACFMGMGKHYFQDLTPDTDCANHRPYFTLYSPKTKELTGFGFTMFGKPSTKRGWFEHPTAAVAKMIAPNSPQCLADYINAYGFFTMHVYFVERPWNIRC
;
A
#
# COMPACT_ATOMS: atom_id res chain seq x y z
N MET A 1 -14.69 -72.29 23.80
CA MET A 1 -14.84 -70.90 23.34
C MET A 1 -13.99 -70.02 24.24
N ALA A 2 -12.81 -69.62 23.77
CA ALA A 2 -11.91 -68.71 24.48
C ALA A 2 -11.76 -67.46 23.60
N ARG A 3 -12.06 -66.28 24.15
CA ARG A 3 -11.69 -65.01 23.52
C ARG A 3 -11.10 -64.09 24.58
N LEU A 4 -9.83 -63.75 24.33
CA LEU A 4 -9.00 -62.77 25.00
C LEU A 4 -9.73 -61.43 25.16
N LEU A 5 -9.66 -60.84 26.36
CA LEU A 5 -9.80 -59.40 26.54
C LEU A 5 -8.46 -58.75 26.18
N LEU A 6 -8.46 -57.90 25.15
CA LEU A 6 -7.41 -56.92 24.90
C LEU A 6 -7.81 -55.63 25.63
N LEU A 7 -7.01 -55.22 26.61
CA LEU A 7 -7.05 -53.88 27.20
C LEU A 7 -6.48 -52.88 26.18
N ALA A 8 -7.34 -52.00 25.65
CA ALA A 8 -6.90 -50.84 24.88
C ALA A 8 -6.56 -49.70 25.86
N VAL A 9 -5.26 -49.38 25.95
CA VAL A 9 -4.76 -48.19 26.64
C VAL A 9 -5.12 -46.97 25.79
N VAL A 10 -6.03 -46.13 26.29
CA VAL A 10 -6.31 -44.81 25.70
C VAL A 10 -5.16 -43.88 26.10
N GLY A 11 -4.21 -43.69 25.18
CA GLY A 11 -3.22 -42.63 25.29
C GLY A 11 -3.87 -41.28 25.02
N LEU A 12 -4.01 -40.43 26.05
CA LEU A 12 -4.20 -39.00 25.86
C LEU A 12 -2.91 -38.45 25.24
N ALA A 13 -2.91 -38.26 23.92
CA ALA A 13 -1.95 -37.38 23.28
C ALA A 13 -2.35 -35.94 23.64
N ALA A 14 -1.53 -35.30 24.48
CA ALA A 14 -1.59 -33.87 24.69
C ALA A 14 -1.43 -33.16 23.34
N VAL A 15 -2.48 -32.50 22.88
CA VAL A 15 -2.41 -31.57 21.75
C VAL A 15 -1.61 -30.37 22.24
N SER A 16 -0.30 -30.39 21.98
CA SER A 16 0.59 -29.27 22.21
C SER A 16 0.18 -28.08 21.32
N ALA A 17 0.43 -26.88 21.84
CA ALA A 17 -0.04 -25.59 21.35
C ALA A 17 0.51 -25.19 19.96
N ALA A 18 0.03 -25.83 18.90
CA ALA A 18 0.31 -25.45 17.51
C ALA A 18 -0.82 -24.61 16.86
N SER A 19 -1.88 -24.31 17.60
CA SER A 19 -3.03 -23.53 17.11
C SER A 19 -2.89 -22.01 17.26
N ALA A 20 -1.85 -21.50 17.94
CA ALA A 20 -1.63 -20.06 18.09
C ALA A 20 -1.09 -19.38 16.81
N GLY A 21 -0.42 -20.12 15.91
CA GLY A 21 0.18 -19.58 14.69
C GLY A 21 -0.82 -19.26 13.57
N VAL A 22 -2.01 -19.89 13.57
CA VAL A 22 -3.01 -19.68 12.51
C VAL A 22 -3.89 -18.44 12.77
N PHE A 23 -4.04 -18.04 14.03
CA PHE A 23 -4.84 -16.87 14.42
C PHE A 23 -4.05 -15.54 14.47
N SER A 24 -2.72 -15.60 14.34
CA SER A 24 -1.82 -14.45 14.25
C SER A 24 -1.51 -14.03 12.79
N ALA A 25 -1.81 -14.89 11.82
CA ALA A 25 -1.61 -14.57 10.41
C ALA A 25 -2.59 -13.45 10.01
N GLY A 26 -2.06 -12.24 9.78
CA GLY A 26 -2.87 -11.06 9.47
C GLY A 26 -2.89 -9.95 10.54
N THR A 27 -2.20 -10.11 11.68
CA THR A 27 -2.19 -9.09 12.76
C THR A 27 -0.83 -8.45 13.00
N VAL A 28 0.24 -9.03 12.44
CA VAL A 28 1.61 -8.49 12.59
C VAL A 28 1.99 -7.78 11.29
N GLN A 29 2.50 -6.56 11.40
CA GLN A 29 2.89 -5.72 10.27
C GLN A 29 4.33 -6.00 9.81
N ASP A 30 4.76 -7.26 9.80
CA ASP A 30 6.11 -7.68 9.43
C ASP A 30 6.21 -8.10 7.96
N GLN A 31 5.19 -7.81 7.14
CA GLN A 31 5.19 -8.11 5.72
C GLN A 31 5.15 -6.83 4.90
N PHE A 32 5.45 -6.97 3.61
CA PHE A 32 5.33 -5.88 2.66
C PHE A 32 4.99 -6.48 1.29
N SER A 33 3.74 -6.29 0.87
CA SER A 33 3.25 -6.75 -0.43
C SER A 33 2.41 -5.67 -1.09
N VAL A 34 2.28 -5.76 -2.41
CA VAL A 34 1.49 -4.82 -3.22
C VAL A 34 0.54 -5.55 -4.14
N THR A 35 -0.39 -4.78 -4.70
CA THR A 35 -1.45 -5.23 -5.59
C THR A 35 -2.51 -6.04 -4.83
N PHE A 36 -3.70 -6.04 -5.41
CA PHE A 36 -4.83 -6.88 -5.04
C PHE A 36 -5.52 -7.34 -6.32
N ASN A 37 -6.16 -8.51 -6.33
CA ASN A 37 -6.98 -8.92 -7.48
C ASN A 37 -8.23 -9.67 -7.00
N LEU A 38 -9.38 -9.35 -7.61
CA LEU A 38 -10.67 -10.01 -7.36
C LEU A 38 -10.88 -11.28 -8.22
N ILE A 39 -10.06 -11.49 -9.26
CA ILE A 39 -10.13 -12.72 -10.06
C ILE A 39 -9.77 -13.92 -9.17
N PRO A 40 -10.43 -15.10 -9.32
CA PRO A 40 -10.09 -16.30 -8.56
C PRO A 40 -8.61 -16.66 -8.74
N ASP A 41 -7.82 -16.31 -7.75
CA ASP A 41 -6.41 -16.68 -7.61
C ASP A 41 -6.30 -17.54 -6.35
N PRO A 42 -6.70 -18.83 -6.44
CA PRO A 42 -6.81 -19.71 -5.28
C PRO A 42 -5.46 -19.95 -4.57
N PHE A 43 -4.36 -19.55 -5.20
CA PHE A 43 -3.00 -19.63 -4.66
C PHE A 43 -2.37 -18.26 -4.39
N HIS A 44 -3.10 -17.16 -4.62
CA HIS A 44 -2.67 -15.78 -4.37
C HIS A 44 -1.35 -15.38 -5.05
N MET A 45 -0.95 -16.07 -6.13
CA MET A 45 0.33 -15.89 -6.81
C MET A 45 0.39 -14.66 -7.73
N PHE A 46 -0.77 -14.13 -8.12
CA PHE A 46 -0.91 -13.01 -9.05
C PHE A 46 -1.68 -11.83 -8.45
N SER A 47 -2.16 -12.00 -7.23
CA SER A 47 -2.93 -10.99 -6.50
C SER A 47 -2.08 -10.19 -5.53
N PHE A 48 -0.95 -10.73 -5.05
CA PHE A 48 -0.08 -10.08 -4.07
C PHE A 48 1.39 -10.29 -4.44
N PHE A 49 2.09 -9.21 -4.78
CA PHE A 49 3.51 -9.23 -5.04
C PHE A 49 4.30 -8.87 -3.79
N SER A 50 5.09 -9.80 -3.28
CA SER A 50 6.01 -9.52 -2.17
C SER A 50 7.06 -8.50 -2.61
N MET A 51 7.37 -7.58 -1.71
CA MET A 51 8.29 -6.49 -1.92
C MET A 51 9.53 -6.65 -1.05
N PRO A 52 10.71 -6.22 -1.53
CA PRO A 52 11.93 -6.30 -0.74
C PRO A 52 11.84 -5.41 0.50
N ARG A 53 12.26 -5.95 1.65
CA ARG A 53 12.32 -5.24 2.94
C ARG A 53 13.73 -4.73 3.26
N ASP A 54 14.72 -5.18 2.51
CA ASP A 54 16.08 -4.67 2.53
C ASP A 54 16.75 -4.74 1.15
N THR A 55 17.90 -4.08 1.04
CA THR A 55 18.67 -3.97 -0.20
C THR A 55 19.14 -5.32 -0.71
N ASP A 56 19.49 -6.26 0.16
CA ASP A 56 19.95 -7.60 -0.25
C ASP A 56 18.82 -8.34 -0.98
N ALA A 57 17.63 -8.39 -0.36
CA ALA A 57 16.44 -8.94 -0.99
C ALA A 57 16.04 -8.19 -2.27
N ALA A 58 16.29 -6.87 -2.33
CA ALA A 58 16.03 -6.07 -3.52
C ALA A 58 16.95 -6.50 -4.68
N PHE A 59 18.25 -6.62 -4.43
CA PHE A 59 19.22 -7.06 -5.44
C PHE A 59 18.93 -8.49 -5.92
N GLU A 60 18.66 -9.42 -5.00
CA GLU A 60 18.26 -10.79 -5.34
C GLU A 60 16.97 -10.83 -6.17
N GLY A 61 16.02 -9.94 -5.87
CA GLY A 61 14.76 -9.77 -6.60
C GLY A 61 14.88 -9.04 -7.94
N GLY A 62 16.07 -8.64 -8.36
CA GLY A 62 16.33 -7.93 -9.62
C GLY A 62 15.93 -6.45 -9.61
N TRP A 63 15.82 -5.84 -8.42
CA TRP A 63 15.67 -4.40 -8.25
C TRP A 63 17.04 -3.73 -8.39
N LYS A 64 17.07 -2.56 -9.02
CA LYS A 64 18.29 -1.80 -9.28
C LYS A 64 18.19 -0.43 -8.66
N LEU A 65 19.30 0.04 -8.08
CA LEU A 65 19.43 1.43 -7.66
C LEU A 65 19.28 2.32 -8.89
N GLU A 66 18.28 3.19 -8.89
CA GLU A 66 18.07 4.19 -9.94
C GLU A 66 18.74 5.51 -9.56
N TYR A 67 18.53 5.97 -8.32
CA TYR A 67 19.14 7.19 -7.79
C TYR A 67 19.09 7.23 -6.26
N THR A 68 19.85 8.16 -5.67
CA THR A 68 19.74 8.52 -4.26
C THR A 68 18.89 9.79 -4.13
N TRP A 69 17.82 9.73 -3.35
CA TRP A 69 16.98 10.87 -3.05
C TRP A 69 17.70 11.78 -2.04
N TYR A 70 18.22 12.90 -2.53
CA TYR A 70 19.22 13.71 -1.84
C TYR A 70 18.77 14.26 -0.49
N ASN A 71 17.51 14.68 -0.38
CA ASN A 71 17.01 15.33 0.85
C ASN A 71 16.96 14.37 2.06
N ASP A 72 16.84 13.07 1.80
CA ASP A 72 16.65 12.04 2.84
C ASP A 72 17.76 10.97 2.85
N ASP A 73 18.74 11.06 1.95
CA ASP A 73 19.78 10.04 1.71
C ASP A 73 19.19 8.63 1.53
N LEU A 74 18.08 8.54 0.78
CA LEU A 74 17.38 7.27 0.52
C LEU A 74 17.77 6.68 -0.83
N ALA A 75 18.09 5.39 -0.84
CA ALA A 75 18.41 4.65 -2.04
C ALA A 75 17.13 4.16 -2.73
N VAL A 76 16.77 4.76 -3.86
CA VAL A 76 15.55 4.43 -4.61
C VAL A 76 15.85 3.31 -5.61
N HIS A 77 15.24 2.15 -5.39
CA HIS A 77 15.39 1.00 -6.26
C HIS A 77 14.10 0.69 -7.03
N CYS A 78 14.22 0.51 -8.35
CA CYS A 78 13.11 0.14 -9.21
C CYS A 78 13.42 -1.19 -9.91
N ARG A 79 12.41 -1.85 -10.49
CA ARG A 79 12.69 -3.05 -11.31
C ARG A 79 13.30 -2.62 -12.63
N LYS A 80 14.17 -3.46 -13.19
CA LYS A 80 14.77 -3.21 -14.51
C LYS A 80 13.68 -2.88 -15.53
N ASN A 81 13.85 -1.76 -16.23
CA ASN A 81 12.92 -1.27 -17.26
C ASN A 81 11.52 -0.96 -16.71
N ASP A 82 11.33 -0.67 -15.41
CA ASP A 82 10.02 -0.33 -14.84
C ASP A 82 10.10 0.62 -13.63
N TYR A 83 9.79 1.89 -13.87
CA TYR A 83 9.79 2.98 -12.89
C TYR A 83 8.48 3.13 -12.10
N ARG A 84 7.44 2.35 -12.43
CA ARG A 84 6.08 2.55 -11.88
C ARG A 84 6.00 2.33 -10.39
N VAL A 85 6.79 1.39 -9.89
CA VAL A 85 6.85 1.08 -8.47
C VAL A 85 8.32 0.96 -8.10
N CYS A 86 8.74 1.80 -7.15
CA CYS A 86 10.09 1.81 -6.62
C CYS A 86 10.05 1.71 -5.10
N VAL A 87 11.00 0.99 -4.54
CA VAL A 87 11.17 0.84 -3.09
C VAL A 87 12.34 1.70 -2.64
N MET A 88 12.15 2.41 -1.53
CA MET A 88 13.14 3.31 -0.98
C MET A 88 13.78 2.66 0.25
N PHE A 89 15.10 2.68 0.33
CA PHE A 89 15.86 2.11 1.44
C PHE A 89 16.65 3.19 2.17
N ASP A 90 16.69 3.11 3.50
CA ASP A 90 17.51 3.96 4.35
C ASP A 90 19.01 3.61 4.27
N ARG A 91 19.84 4.38 4.98
CA ARG A 91 21.30 4.21 5.03
C ARG A 91 21.75 2.87 5.64
N ARG A 92 20.86 2.15 6.32
CA ARG A 92 21.08 0.79 6.84
C ARG A 92 20.59 -0.28 5.88
N GLY A 93 20.15 0.12 4.68
CA GLY A 93 19.64 -0.76 3.64
C GLY A 93 18.26 -1.33 3.96
N LYS A 94 17.48 -0.72 4.84
CA LYS A 94 16.15 -1.21 5.24
C LYS A 94 15.05 -0.37 4.61
N VAL A 95 13.90 -1.00 4.35
CA VAL A 95 12.79 -0.33 3.66
C VAL A 95 12.32 0.88 4.47
N ALA A 96 12.32 2.03 3.80
CA ALA A 96 11.97 3.33 4.34
C ALA A 96 10.74 3.94 3.66
N GLY A 97 10.34 3.42 2.49
CA GLY A 97 9.15 3.89 1.80
C GLY A 97 8.94 3.20 0.45
N ILE A 98 7.88 3.64 -0.22
CA ILE A 98 7.51 3.21 -1.57
C ILE A 98 7.06 4.42 -2.38
N ARG A 99 7.39 4.39 -3.67
CA ARG A 99 6.97 5.37 -4.65
C ARG A 99 6.18 4.70 -5.77
N LEU A 100 5.03 5.27 -6.09
CA LEU A 100 4.30 4.99 -7.31
C LEU A 100 4.58 6.11 -8.32
N SER A 101 4.79 5.77 -9.59
CA SER A 101 5.04 6.74 -10.66
C SER A 101 4.29 6.40 -11.94
N ILE A 102 3.88 7.42 -12.68
CA ILE A 102 3.13 7.27 -13.94
C ILE A 102 3.68 8.28 -14.94
N SER A 103 3.83 7.88 -16.21
CA SER A 103 4.23 8.80 -17.27
C SER A 103 3.33 10.03 -17.30
N ALA A 104 3.94 11.21 -17.29
CA ALA A 104 3.21 12.46 -17.43
C ALA A 104 2.51 12.53 -18.80
N GLU A 105 3.20 12.11 -19.87
CA GLU A 105 2.62 11.99 -21.22
C GLU A 105 1.36 11.11 -21.24
N GLU A 106 1.41 9.96 -20.57
CA GLU A 106 0.25 9.06 -20.49
C GLU A 106 -0.92 9.72 -19.75
N MET A 107 -0.65 10.35 -18.60
CA MET A 107 -1.68 11.06 -17.82
C MET A 107 -2.29 12.23 -18.60
N ASP A 108 -1.47 13.03 -19.27
CA ASP A 108 -1.89 14.16 -20.09
C ASP A 108 -2.77 13.70 -21.27
N SER A 109 -2.48 12.51 -21.84
CA SER A 109 -3.24 11.93 -22.94
C SER A 109 -4.70 11.60 -22.57
N PHE A 110 -4.99 11.35 -21.29
CA PHE A 110 -6.34 11.07 -20.81
C PHE A 110 -7.23 12.31 -20.73
N ARG A 111 -6.65 13.52 -20.84
CA ARG A 111 -7.38 14.81 -20.79
C ARG A 111 -8.28 14.92 -19.56
N LEU A 112 -7.73 14.54 -18.41
CA LEU A 112 -8.47 14.54 -17.15
C LEU A 112 -8.90 15.97 -16.79
N PRO A 113 -10.10 16.16 -16.23
CA PRO A 113 -10.54 17.44 -15.66
C PRO A 113 -9.91 17.66 -14.26
N VAL A 114 -8.63 17.33 -14.12
CA VAL A 114 -7.87 17.37 -12.86
C VAL A 114 -6.51 17.99 -13.18
N ASP A 115 -6.11 18.96 -12.36
CA ASP A 115 -4.79 19.58 -12.44
C ASP A 115 -3.85 18.87 -11.46
N ILE A 116 -3.11 17.88 -11.96
CA ILE A 116 -2.29 16.98 -11.12
C ILE A 116 -1.19 17.78 -10.41
N ASP A 117 -0.61 18.79 -11.06
CA ASP A 117 0.42 19.66 -10.49
C ASP A 117 -0.09 20.49 -9.29
N LYS A 118 -1.40 20.60 -9.09
CA LYS A 118 -2.01 21.26 -7.92
C LYS A 118 -2.30 20.32 -6.76
N ILE A 119 -2.16 19.01 -6.94
CA ILE A 119 -2.39 18.02 -5.89
C ILE A 119 -1.06 17.80 -5.14
N PRO A 120 -0.93 18.22 -3.87
CA PRO A 120 0.32 18.16 -3.12
C PRO A 120 0.97 16.77 -3.05
N GLU A 121 0.18 15.70 -3.09
CA GLU A 121 0.67 14.33 -3.07
C GLU A 121 1.40 13.89 -4.34
N TRP A 122 1.16 14.59 -5.46
CA TRP A 122 1.76 14.28 -6.73
C TRP A 122 2.92 15.23 -7.00
N GLN A 123 4.11 14.65 -7.07
CA GLN A 123 5.31 15.36 -7.47
C GLN A 123 5.63 15.04 -8.93
N ARG A 124 5.85 16.08 -9.74
CA ARG A 124 6.42 15.91 -11.08
C ARG A 124 7.93 15.69 -10.98
N TRP A 125 8.43 14.65 -11.66
CA TRP A 125 9.84 14.28 -11.63
C TRP A 125 10.31 13.77 -12.99
N THR A 126 11.57 13.99 -13.35
CA THR A 126 12.15 13.41 -14.57
C THR A 126 12.99 12.18 -14.21
N PHE A 127 12.54 11.01 -14.63
CA PHE A 127 13.38 9.81 -14.63
C PHE A 127 14.19 9.80 -15.93
N PHE A 128 15.52 9.91 -15.85
CA PHE A 128 16.40 10.10 -17.02
C PHE A 128 16.08 9.20 -18.22
N ASP A 129 15.87 7.89 -17.99
CA ASP A 129 15.61 6.92 -19.06
C ASP A 129 14.13 6.79 -19.46
N TYR A 130 13.21 7.42 -18.71
CA TYR A 130 11.76 7.24 -18.86
C TYR A 130 10.97 8.53 -19.07
N GLY A 131 11.63 9.68 -19.02
CA GLY A 131 11.02 11.01 -19.16
C GLY A 131 10.31 11.48 -17.90
N ASP A 132 9.40 12.43 -18.09
CA ASP A 132 8.62 13.02 -17.01
C ASP A 132 7.56 12.06 -16.49
N VAL A 133 7.43 12.01 -15.17
CA VAL A 133 6.44 11.23 -14.45
C VAL A 133 5.77 12.07 -13.37
N TYR A 134 4.54 11.69 -13.01
CA TYR A 134 3.92 12.06 -11.75
C TYR A 134 4.18 10.94 -10.74
N SER A 135 4.73 11.29 -9.58
CA SER A 135 5.10 10.37 -8.51
C SER A 135 4.38 10.69 -7.21
N ALA A 136 3.87 9.66 -6.55
CA ALA A 136 3.29 9.72 -5.21
C ALA A 136 4.16 8.88 -4.27
N THR A 137 4.51 9.44 -3.10
CA THR A 137 5.50 8.83 -2.18
C THR A 137 4.96 8.68 -0.78
N VAL A 138 5.15 7.49 -0.20
CA VAL A 138 4.81 7.19 1.19
C VAL A 138 6.04 6.63 1.89
N PHE A 139 6.39 7.23 3.02
CA PHE A 139 7.44 6.75 3.91
C PHE A 139 6.87 5.89 5.03
N PHE A 140 7.64 4.89 5.44
CA PHE A 140 7.32 3.95 6.52
C PHE A 140 8.06 4.28 7.82
N GLN A 141 8.76 5.41 7.81
CA GLN A 141 9.59 5.95 8.88
C GLN A 141 9.37 7.46 8.93
N SER A 142 9.48 8.04 10.14
CA SER A 142 9.45 9.49 10.28
C SER A 142 10.70 10.13 9.67
N GLU A 143 10.63 11.42 9.36
CA GLU A 143 11.79 12.18 8.88
C GLU A 143 12.95 12.15 9.88
N GLU A 144 12.66 12.24 11.18
CA GLU A 144 13.66 12.11 12.25
C GLU A 144 14.37 10.74 12.19
N GLN A 145 13.62 9.65 12.06
CA GLN A 145 14.19 8.30 11.95
C GLN A 145 15.09 8.18 10.71
N ILE A 146 14.65 8.71 9.57
CA ILE A 146 15.42 8.69 8.32
C ILE A 146 16.71 9.50 8.46
N SER A 147 16.64 10.70 9.06
CA SER A 147 17.80 11.56 9.31
C SER A 147 18.86 10.92 10.22
N GLN A 148 18.44 10.05 11.13
CA GLN A 148 19.30 9.24 12.01
C GLN A 148 19.87 7.98 11.32
N GLY A 149 19.66 7.86 10.01
CA GLY A 149 20.12 6.75 9.17
C GLY A 149 19.17 5.55 9.16
N GLY A 150 17.92 5.72 9.59
CA GLY A 150 16.90 4.68 9.61
C GLY A 150 16.89 3.83 10.89
N ARG A 151 15.91 2.94 10.98
CA ARG A 151 15.69 2.08 12.16
C ARG A 151 16.70 0.93 12.27
N SER A 152 17.03 0.58 13.50
CA SER A 152 17.70 -0.70 13.80
C SER A 152 16.71 -1.85 13.63
N ILE A 153 16.94 -2.75 12.67
CA ILE A 153 16.19 -4.00 12.55
C ILE A 153 16.96 -5.10 13.27
N HIS A 154 16.34 -5.74 14.25
CA HIS A 154 16.98 -6.79 15.04
C HIS A 154 16.64 -8.21 14.53
N ASN A 155 15.57 -8.39 13.75
CA ASN A 155 15.14 -9.67 13.14
C ASN A 155 13.95 -9.50 12.17
N SER A 156 13.52 -10.61 11.52
CA SER A 156 12.39 -10.68 10.57
C SER A 156 11.04 -10.24 11.14
N THR A 157 10.87 -10.26 12.46
CA THR A 157 9.63 -9.84 13.15
C THR A 157 9.53 -8.32 13.37
N THR A 158 10.51 -7.56 12.91
CA THR A 158 10.45 -6.10 13.01
C THR A 158 9.30 -5.58 12.15
N LEU A 159 8.47 -4.71 12.71
CA LEU A 159 7.34 -4.13 11.97
C LEU A 159 7.84 -3.19 10.87
N VAL A 160 7.15 -3.19 9.73
CA VAL A 160 7.45 -2.27 8.61
C VAL A 160 6.99 -0.85 8.94
N ILE A 161 5.89 -0.70 9.67
CA ILE A 161 5.25 0.60 9.99
C ILE A 161 4.87 0.76 11.48
N PRO A 162 5.78 0.50 12.44
CA PRO A 162 5.51 0.56 13.89
C PRO A 162 4.87 1.86 14.36
N ASP A 163 5.15 2.96 13.68
CA ASP A 163 4.70 4.30 14.06
C ASP A 163 3.68 4.88 13.06
N GLY A 164 3.27 4.11 12.04
CA GLY A 164 2.38 4.55 10.96
C GLY A 164 3.09 4.87 9.63
N LEU A 165 2.48 5.75 8.83
CA LEU A 165 2.97 6.17 7.52
C LEU A 165 3.14 7.68 7.44
N TRP A 166 3.96 8.15 6.51
CA TRP A 166 4.13 9.56 6.21
C TRP A 166 3.95 9.79 4.71
N ILE A 167 2.89 10.50 4.33
CA ILE A 167 2.60 10.83 2.94
C ILE A 167 3.30 12.14 2.61
N LEU A 168 4.15 12.13 1.57
CA LEU A 168 4.84 13.32 1.10
C LEU A 168 3.82 14.36 0.59
N GLN A 169 4.05 15.62 0.92
CA GLN A 169 3.35 16.77 0.34
C GLN A 169 4.38 17.66 -0.34
N THR A 170 4.08 18.09 -1.55
CA THR A 170 4.90 18.99 -2.34
C THR A 170 4.12 20.23 -2.77
N ASP A 171 4.81 21.33 -3.02
CA ASP A 171 4.22 22.47 -3.71
C ASP A 171 4.19 22.25 -5.24
N LYS A 172 3.64 23.22 -5.97
CA LYS A 172 3.56 23.18 -7.45
C LYS A 172 4.93 23.14 -8.16
N ASN A 173 6.02 23.45 -7.47
CA ASN A 173 7.38 23.39 -8.00
C ASN A 173 8.04 22.04 -7.68
N GLY A 174 7.37 21.18 -6.91
CA GLY A 174 7.87 19.90 -6.47
C GLY A 174 8.71 19.96 -5.19
N ASP A 175 8.73 21.10 -4.49
CA ASP A 175 9.46 21.27 -3.23
C ASP A 175 8.70 20.60 -2.08
N ASP A 176 9.40 19.88 -1.20
CA ASP A 176 8.81 19.26 0.01
C ASP A 176 8.27 20.35 0.94
N ILE A 177 6.97 20.29 1.24
CA ILE A 177 6.28 21.20 2.16
C ILE A 177 5.82 20.52 3.45
N GLY A 178 6.14 19.24 3.61
CA GLY A 178 5.85 18.45 4.80
C GLY A 178 5.33 17.06 4.49
N ARG A 179 5.03 16.33 5.57
CA ARG A 179 4.53 14.95 5.50
C ARG A 179 3.29 14.79 6.37
N VAL A 180 2.22 14.25 5.80
CA VAL A 180 1.01 13.91 6.55
C VAL A 180 1.24 12.58 7.26
N HIS A 181 1.20 12.60 8.59
CA HIS A 181 1.30 11.39 9.40
C HIS A 181 -0.03 10.64 9.43
N VAL A 182 -0.03 9.41 8.93
CA VAL A 182 -1.13 8.46 9.08
C VAL A 182 -0.83 7.58 10.29
N PRO A 183 -1.62 7.67 11.37
CA PRO A 183 -1.34 6.94 12.59
C PRO A 183 -1.60 5.44 12.44
N LEU A 184 -0.93 4.67 13.29
CA LEU A 184 -1.12 3.21 13.35
C LEU A 184 -2.55 2.80 13.72
N HIS A 185 -3.21 3.55 14.61
CA HIS A 185 -4.50 3.19 15.18
C HIS A 185 -5.65 3.95 14.51
N GLU A 186 -6.74 3.24 14.20
CA GLU A 186 -7.91 3.72 13.44
C GLU A 186 -8.50 5.01 14.01
N SER A 187 -8.48 5.17 15.34
CA SER A 187 -9.00 6.36 16.01
C SER A 187 -8.32 7.67 15.60
N GLY A 188 -7.11 7.61 15.03
CA GLY A 188 -6.39 8.78 14.54
C GLY A 188 -6.62 9.08 13.05
N ALA A 189 -7.28 8.19 12.29
CA ALA A 189 -7.44 8.34 10.85
C ALA A 189 -8.18 9.64 10.46
N VAL A 190 -9.27 9.96 11.17
CA VAL A 190 -10.06 11.18 10.93
C VAL A 190 -9.26 12.45 11.23
N ALA A 191 -8.47 12.44 12.32
CA ALA A 191 -7.61 13.57 12.66
C ALA A 191 -6.49 13.77 11.61
N ALA A 192 -6.10 12.71 10.91
CA ALA A 192 -5.14 12.75 9.80
C ALA A 192 -5.79 13.11 8.43
N GLY A 193 -7.07 13.50 8.40
CA GLY A 193 -7.76 13.90 7.17
C GLY A 193 -8.37 12.75 6.38
N PHE A 194 -8.55 11.58 6.99
CA PHE A 194 -9.16 10.43 6.32
C PHE A 194 -10.60 10.20 6.75
N THR A 195 -11.46 10.01 5.76
CA THR A 195 -12.90 9.82 5.92
C THR A 195 -13.25 8.35 5.84
N GLU A 196 -14.06 7.86 6.79
CA GLU A 196 -14.50 6.48 6.81
C GLU A 196 -15.38 6.13 5.60
N GLN A 197 -15.09 4.98 4.99
CA GLN A 197 -15.86 4.37 3.91
C GLN A 197 -16.27 2.94 4.27
N ALA A 198 -16.47 2.06 3.29
CA ALA A 198 -16.91 0.70 3.55
C ALA A 198 -15.78 -0.22 4.05
N CYS A 199 -16.19 -1.29 4.72
CA CYS A 199 -15.33 -2.43 5.01
C CYS A 199 -15.49 -3.46 3.90
N PHE A 200 -14.38 -3.90 3.30
CA PHE A 200 -14.39 -4.89 2.23
C PHE A 200 -13.60 -6.16 2.63
N MET A 201 -14.21 -7.31 2.40
CA MET A 201 -13.62 -8.62 2.70
C MET A 201 -12.27 -8.79 2.01
N GLY A 202 -11.24 -9.19 2.75
CA GLY A 202 -9.88 -9.38 2.23
C GLY A 202 -9.08 -8.10 1.99
N MET A 203 -9.63 -6.92 2.32
CA MET A 203 -8.93 -5.63 2.24
C MET A 203 -8.89 -4.93 3.60
N GLY A 204 -10.04 -4.88 4.29
CA GLY A 204 -10.23 -4.15 5.54
C GLY A 204 -11.16 -2.96 5.40
N LYS A 205 -11.17 -2.13 6.44
CA LYS A 205 -11.98 -0.92 6.51
C LYS A 205 -11.27 0.22 5.81
N HIS A 206 -11.89 0.73 4.75
CA HIS A 206 -11.31 1.79 3.93
C HIS A 206 -11.55 3.16 4.54
N TYR A 207 -10.53 3.99 4.42
CA TYR A 207 -10.54 5.37 4.82
C TYR A 207 -9.88 6.18 3.70
N PHE A 208 -10.61 7.08 3.04
CA PHE A 208 -10.09 7.86 1.91
C PHE A 208 -9.76 9.29 2.36
N GLN A 209 -8.63 9.82 1.88
CA GLN A 209 -8.20 11.17 2.23
C GLN A 209 -9.18 12.20 1.63
N ASP A 210 -9.76 13.04 2.50
CA ASP A 210 -10.69 14.12 2.14
C ASP A 210 -11.84 13.75 1.17
N LEU A 211 -12.34 12.51 1.24
CA LEU A 211 -13.41 12.00 0.37
C LEU A 211 -14.79 11.97 1.06
N THR A 212 -15.58 12.99 0.79
CA THR A 212 -16.94 13.17 1.32
C THR A 212 -17.95 13.24 0.16
N PRO A 213 -19.27 13.19 0.43
CA PRO A 213 -20.28 13.36 -0.62
C PRO A 213 -20.19 14.69 -1.36
N ASP A 214 -19.55 15.69 -0.76
CA ASP A 214 -19.41 17.06 -1.27
C ASP A 214 -18.01 17.34 -1.85
N THR A 215 -17.11 16.35 -1.85
CA THR A 215 -15.75 16.51 -2.38
C THR A 215 -15.80 16.83 -3.88
N ASP A 216 -15.07 17.86 -4.28
CA ASP A 216 -14.84 18.15 -5.69
C ASP A 216 -13.84 17.12 -6.28
N CYS A 217 -14.29 16.36 -7.28
CA CYS A 217 -13.46 15.35 -7.92
C CYS A 217 -12.24 15.93 -8.65
N ALA A 218 -12.25 17.22 -9.00
CA ALA A 218 -11.05 17.90 -9.51
C ALA A 218 -9.93 17.98 -8.46
N ASN A 219 -10.27 17.83 -7.17
CA ASN A 219 -9.34 17.87 -6.03
C ASN A 219 -9.18 16.49 -5.36
N HIS A 220 -9.55 15.39 -6.05
CA HIS A 220 -9.44 14.03 -5.52
C HIS A 220 -8.02 13.73 -5.05
N ARG A 221 -7.87 13.33 -3.78
CA ARG A 221 -6.57 13.00 -3.18
C ARG A 221 -6.22 11.53 -3.44
N PRO A 222 -4.94 11.19 -3.72
CA PRO A 222 -4.61 9.89 -4.27
C PRO A 222 -4.46 8.77 -3.24
N TYR A 223 -4.90 8.93 -2.00
CA TYR A 223 -4.65 7.94 -0.94
C TYR A 223 -5.91 7.43 -0.25
N PHE A 224 -5.89 6.13 0.05
CA PHE A 224 -6.73 5.52 1.07
C PHE A 224 -5.87 4.69 2.03
N THR A 225 -6.40 4.46 3.23
CA THR A 225 -5.80 3.64 4.28
C THR A 225 -6.74 2.51 4.63
N LEU A 226 -6.17 1.40 5.11
CA LEU A 226 -6.88 0.17 5.41
C LEU A 226 -6.64 -0.20 6.87
N TYR A 227 -7.70 -0.26 7.66
CA TYR A 227 -7.63 -0.70 9.04
C TYR A 227 -8.28 -2.07 9.22
N SER A 228 -7.67 -2.90 10.06
CA SER A 228 -8.26 -4.15 10.51
C SER A 228 -9.49 -3.87 11.38
N PRO A 229 -10.68 -4.40 11.05
CA PRO A 229 -11.85 -4.26 11.92
C PRO A 229 -11.64 -4.90 13.30
N LYS A 230 -10.78 -5.94 13.37
CA LYS A 230 -10.50 -6.70 14.59
C LYS A 230 -9.49 -6.00 15.50
N THR A 231 -8.34 -5.56 14.97
CA THR A 231 -7.25 -4.99 15.77
C THR A 231 -7.30 -3.47 15.83
N LYS A 232 -8.05 -2.82 14.95
CA LYS A 232 -8.09 -1.35 14.81
C LYS A 232 -6.75 -0.74 14.41
N GLU A 233 -5.85 -1.57 13.88
CA GLU A 233 -4.53 -1.16 13.40
C GLU A 233 -4.49 -1.09 11.87
N LEU A 234 -3.64 -0.22 11.36
CA LEU A 234 -3.37 0.00 9.94
C LEU A 234 -2.79 -1.26 9.30
N THR A 235 -3.53 -1.98 8.47
CA THR A 235 -3.04 -3.19 7.79
C THR A 235 -2.44 -2.91 6.43
N GLY A 236 -2.70 -1.72 5.88
CA GLY A 236 -2.25 -1.33 4.56
C GLY A 236 -2.73 0.06 4.18
N PHE A 237 -2.41 0.45 2.96
CA PHE A 237 -2.88 1.67 2.32
C PHE A 237 -2.96 1.43 0.81
N GLY A 238 -3.37 2.43 0.04
CA GLY A 238 -3.20 2.35 -1.39
C GLY A 238 -3.24 3.70 -2.08
N PHE A 239 -2.82 3.64 -3.34
CA PHE A 239 -2.83 4.77 -4.26
C PHE A 239 -4.08 4.69 -5.12
N THR A 240 -4.61 5.85 -5.52
CA THR A 240 -5.73 5.96 -6.46
C THR A 240 -5.60 7.19 -7.33
N MET A 241 -6.00 7.11 -8.59
CA MET A 241 -6.19 8.29 -9.43
C MET A 241 -7.02 7.92 -10.67
N PHE A 242 -7.61 8.93 -11.30
CA PHE A 242 -8.30 8.76 -12.58
C PHE A 242 -7.31 8.45 -13.71
N GLY A 243 -7.79 7.73 -14.72
CA GLY A 243 -7.00 7.33 -15.87
C GLY A 243 -6.82 5.82 -15.99
N LYS A 244 -6.11 5.41 -17.05
CA LYS A 244 -5.86 3.99 -17.39
C LYS A 244 -4.38 3.78 -17.70
N PRO A 245 -3.48 4.08 -16.74
CA PRO A 245 -2.06 3.97 -16.98
C PRO A 245 -1.69 2.53 -17.32
N SER A 246 -0.69 2.40 -18.18
CA SER A 246 -0.08 1.15 -18.57
C SER A 246 0.45 0.42 -17.32
N THR A 247 0.16 -0.87 -17.19
CA THR A 247 0.36 -1.59 -15.93
C THR A 247 1.63 -2.45 -15.89
N LYS A 248 2.30 -2.66 -17.04
CA LYS A 248 3.43 -3.60 -17.25
C LYS A 248 3.23 -4.96 -16.56
N ARG A 249 3.76 -5.12 -15.34
CA ARG A 249 3.66 -6.32 -14.51
C ARG A 249 2.23 -6.56 -13.97
N GLY A 250 1.28 -5.67 -14.25
CA GLY A 250 -0.03 -5.67 -13.63
C GLY A 250 -0.01 -5.03 -12.24
N TRP A 251 0.77 -3.96 -12.05
CA TRP A 251 0.87 -3.27 -10.76
C TRP A 251 -0.45 -2.67 -10.30
N PHE A 252 -1.22 -2.16 -11.27
CA PHE A 252 -2.42 -1.39 -11.02
C PHE A 252 -3.67 -2.22 -11.25
N GLU A 253 -4.62 -2.00 -10.36
CA GLU A 253 -5.99 -2.49 -10.42
C GLU A 253 -6.86 -1.44 -11.10
N HIS A 254 -7.92 -1.86 -11.79
CA HIS A 254 -8.84 -0.95 -12.47
C HIS A 254 -10.27 -1.23 -12.05
N PRO A 255 -10.69 -0.78 -10.85
CA PRO A 255 -12.05 -1.02 -10.40
C PRO A 255 -13.04 -0.23 -11.27
N THR A 256 -14.21 -0.81 -11.51
CA THR A 256 -15.31 -0.11 -12.17
C THR A 256 -15.94 0.90 -11.21
N ALA A 257 -16.71 1.86 -11.73
CA ALA A 257 -17.45 2.81 -10.89
C ALA A 257 -18.37 2.12 -9.86
N ALA A 258 -18.97 0.98 -10.22
CA ALA A 258 -19.78 0.19 -9.31
C ALA A 258 -18.95 -0.39 -8.15
N VAL A 259 -17.77 -0.94 -8.44
CA VAL A 259 -16.84 -1.45 -7.41
C VAL A 259 -16.33 -0.33 -6.53
N ALA A 260 -15.93 0.80 -7.13
CA ALA A 260 -15.50 1.98 -6.38
C ALA A 260 -16.61 2.51 -5.46
N LYS A 261 -17.87 2.54 -5.89
CA LYS A 261 -19.00 2.97 -5.05
C LYS A 261 -19.31 1.99 -3.92
N MET A 262 -19.08 0.69 -4.10
CA MET A 262 -19.19 -0.30 -3.01
C MET A 262 -18.11 -0.09 -1.95
N ILE A 263 -16.88 0.26 -2.36
CA ILE A 263 -15.76 0.52 -1.45
C ILE A 263 -15.88 1.90 -0.78
N ALA A 264 -16.27 2.92 -1.53
CA ALA A 264 -16.45 4.30 -1.09
C ALA A 264 -17.92 4.75 -1.24
N PRO A 265 -18.85 4.25 -0.40
CA PRO A 265 -20.27 4.57 -0.52
C PRO A 265 -20.55 6.06 -0.29
N ASN A 266 -19.73 6.75 0.50
CA ASN A 266 -19.86 8.17 0.78
C ASN A 266 -19.11 9.06 -0.22
N SER A 267 -18.63 8.50 -1.34
CA SER A 267 -18.03 9.27 -2.44
C SER A 267 -19.05 10.16 -3.17
N PRO A 268 -18.61 11.31 -3.72
CA PRO A 268 -19.45 12.19 -4.52
C PRO A 268 -19.83 11.50 -5.85
N GLN A 269 -20.96 11.89 -6.45
CA GLN A 269 -21.41 11.30 -7.72
C GLN A 269 -20.39 11.52 -8.85
N CYS A 270 -19.70 12.66 -8.84
CA CYS A 270 -18.66 12.96 -9.83
C CYS A 270 -17.55 11.90 -9.87
N LEU A 271 -17.30 11.17 -8.77
CA LEU A 271 -16.26 10.14 -8.72
C LEU A 271 -16.65 9.02 -9.68
N ALA A 272 -17.88 8.51 -9.58
CA ALA A 272 -18.39 7.48 -10.48
C ALA A 272 -18.40 7.97 -11.94
N ASP A 273 -18.79 9.22 -12.17
CA ASP A 273 -18.85 9.80 -13.51
C ASP A 273 -17.45 9.89 -14.14
N TYR A 274 -16.43 10.34 -13.38
CA TYR A 274 -15.06 10.42 -13.84
C TYR A 274 -14.44 9.03 -14.05
N ILE A 275 -14.73 8.06 -13.18
CA ILE A 275 -14.29 6.67 -13.37
C ILE A 275 -14.86 6.11 -14.67
N ASN A 276 -16.14 6.34 -14.97
CA ASN A 276 -16.76 5.86 -16.21
C ASN A 276 -16.18 6.55 -17.45
N ALA A 277 -15.90 7.85 -17.38
CA ALA A 277 -15.38 8.63 -18.50
C ALA A 277 -13.89 8.36 -18.77
N TYR A 278 -13.06 8.39 -17.74
CA TYR A 278 -11.60 8.42 -17.86
C TYR A 278 -10.93 7.13 -17.38
N GLY A 279 -11.65 6.29 -16.64
CA GLY A 279 -11.08 5.15 -15.93
C GLY A 279 -10.55 5.54 -14.55
N PHE A 280 -10.15 4.51 -13.81
CA PHE A 280 -9.56 4.62 -12.50
C PHE A 280 -8.50 3.56 -12.38
N PHE A 281 -7.45 3.87 -11.65
CA PHE A 281 -6.51 2.86 -11.22
C PHE A 281 -6.24 2.97 -9.73
N THR A 282 -5.97 1.83 -9.12
CA THR A 282 -5.59 1.71 -7.72
C THR A 282 -4.37 0.80 -7.57
N MET A 283 -3.64 0.94 -6.47
CA MET A 283 -2.64 -0.03 -6.06
C MET A 283 -2.67 -0.18 -4.55
N HIS A 284 -3.05 -1.36 -4.07
CA HIS A 284 -2.98 -1.67 -2.65
C HIS A 284 -1.55 -1.97 -2.23
N VAL A 285 -1.24 -1.63 -0.98
CA VAL A 285 -0.02 -1.98 -0.26
C VAL A 285 -0.44 -2.56 1.09
N TYR A 286 0.04 -3.75 1.41
CA TYR A 286 -0.29 -4.46 2.65
C TYR A 286 0.96 -4.72 3.48
N PHE A 287 0.78 -4.65 4.79
CA PHE A 287 1.85 -4.93 5.77
C PHE A 287 1.67 -6.27 6.49
N VAL A 288 0.61 -7.00 6.17
CA VAL A 288 0.24 -8.26 6.84
C VAL A 288 0.38 -9.45 5.90
N GLU A 289 0.67 -10.64 6.45
CA GLU A 289 0.97 -11.86 5.68
C GLU A 289 -0.18 -12.35 4.81
N ARG A 290 -1.42 -12.22 5.29
CA ARG A 290 -2.60 -12.77 4.61
C ARG A 290 -3.74 -11.75 4.58
N PRO A 291 -3.63 -10.72 3.71
CA PRO A 291 -4.66 -9.69 3.59
C PRO A 291 -6.05 -10.29 3.27
N TRP A 292 -6.08 -11.34 2.45
CA TRP A 292 -7.30 -12.08 2.08
C TRP A 292 -8.06 -12.72 3.26
N ASN A 293 -7.44 -12.82 4.45
CA ASN A 293 -8.10 -13.30 5.66
C ASN A 293 -8.76 -12.18 6.49
N ILE A 294 -8.59 -10.91 6.12
CA ILE A 294 -9.24 -9.78 6.80
C ILE A 294 -10.76 -9.89 6.63
N ARG A 295 -11.49 -9.80 7.74
CA ARG A 295 -12.95 -9.95 7.77
C ARG A 295 -13.64 -8.64 8.13
N CYS A 296 -14.74 -8.43 7.42
CA CYS A 296 -15.83 -7.50 7.62
C CYS A 296 -17.12 -8.36 7.75
#